data_AF-A0A4U9IP53-F1
#
_entry.id   AF-A0A4U9IP53-F1
#
_cell.length_a   1.000
_cell.length_b   1.000
_cell.length_c   1.000
_cell.angle_alpha   90.00
_cell.angle_beta   90.00
_cell.angle_gamma   90.00
#
_symmetry.space_group_name_H-M   'P 1'
#
loop_
_entity.id
_entity.type
_entity.pdbx_description
1 polymer ?
#
loop_
_entity_poly.entity_id
_entity_poly.type
_entity_poly.pdbx_seq_one_letter_code
_entity_poly.pdbx_strand_id
1 'polypeptide(L)'
;MTTNRINDPQVADDLLAKGDADMVSMARPFLADAEILSKAQSGRADEINTCIGCNQACLDQIFVGKVTSCLVNPRACHETKMPVTPAVTQKRLAVVGAGPPGWRLR
;
A
#
# COMPACT_ATOMS: atom_id res chain seq x y z
N MET A 1 -16.40 12.84 10.00
CA MET A 1 -15.39 11.89 9.53
C MET A 1 -16.05 10.55 9.21
N THR A 2 -15.80 9.98 8.04
CA THR A 2 -16.21 8.61 7.67
C THR A 2 -14.99 7.69 7.53
N THR A 3 -15.19 6.38 7.66
CA THR A 3 -14.13 5.36 7.66
C THR A 3 -14.64 4.05 7.08
N ASN A 4 -13.82 3.00 7.14
CA ASN A 4 -14.02 1.65 6.64
C ASN A 4 -13.95 1.51 5.12
N ARG A 5 -12.98 0.68 4.68
CA ARG A 5 -12.89 0.17 3.30
C ARG A 5 -12.78 1.23 2.19
N ILE A 6 -12.51 2.49 2.55
CA ILE A 6 -12.12 3.54 1.61
C ILE A 6 -10.63 3.36 1.32
N ASN A 7 -10.32 2.87 0.13
CA ASN A 7 -8.97 2.52 -0.32
C ASN A 7 -8.62 3.10 -1.70
N ASP A 8 -9.54 3.86 -2.28
CA ASP A 8 -9.42 4.53 -3.57
C ASP A 8 -9.61 6.05 -3.35
N PRO A 9 -8.66 6.90 -3.81
CA PRO A 9 -8.79 8.34 -3.69
C PRO A 9 -10.04 8.93 -4.35
N GLN A 10 -10.51 8.38 -5.47
CA GLN A 10 -11.73 8.85 -6.14
C GLN A 10 -12.97 8.55 -5.28
N VAL A 11 -13.02 7.38 -4.64
CA VAL A 11 -14.10 7.07 -3.69
C VAL A 11 -14.08 8.02 -2.50
N ALA A 12 -12.88 8.39 -2.02
CA ALA A 12 -12.76 9.38 -0.96
C ALA A 12 -13.24 10.77 -1.41
N ASP A 13 -12.87 11.21 -2.61
CA ASP A 13 -13.28 12.49 -3.20
C ASP A 13 -14.80 12.56 -3.40
N ASP A 14 -15.39 11.50 -3.96
CA ASP A 14 -16.84 11.39 -4.17
C ASP A 14 -17.63 11.53 -2.87
N LEU A 15 -17.15 10.94 -1.77
CA LEU A 15 -17.78 11.03 -0.44
C LEU A 15 -17.74 12.47 0.10
N LEU A 16 -16.61 13.15 -0.07
CA LEU A 16 -16.45 14.54 0.35
C LEU A 16 -17.33 15.46 -0.50
N ALA A 17 -17.33 15.28 -1.83
CA ALA A 17 -18.09 16.08 -2.77
C ALA A 17 -19.62 15.95 -2.58
N LYS A 18 -20.09 14.76 -2.15
CA LYS A 18 -21.51 14.52 -1.81
C LYS A 18 -21.91 15.10 -0.45
N GLY A 19 -20.96 15.50 0.39
CA GLY A 19 -21.22 15.96 1.75
C GLY A 19 -21.48 14.82 2.75
N ASP A 20 -21.08 13.58 2.42
CA ASP A 20 -21.28 12.42 3.31
C ASP A 20 -20.40 12.52 4.58
N ALA A 21 -19.28 13.24 4.50
CA ALA A 21 -18.43 13.59 5.64
C ALA A 21 -17.50 14.77 5.30
N ASP A 22 -16.99 15.45 6.33
CA ASP A 22 -15.97 16.49 6.16
C ASP A 22 -14.53 15.94 6.04
N MET A 23 -14.33 14.66 6.39
CA MET A 23 -13.04 13.99 6.37
C MET A 23 -13.21 12.49 6.13
N VAL A 24 -12.24 11.90 5.43
CA VAL A 24 -12.14 10.47 5.20
C VAL A 24 -10.95 9.90 5.96
N SER A 25 -11.17 8.81 6.69
CA SER A 25 -10.13 8.06 7.38
C SER A 25 -9.69 6.87 6.54
N MET A 26 -8.38 6.80 6.28
CA MET A 26 -7.72 5.66 5.65
C MET A 26 -6.62 5.16 6.60
N ALA A 27 -6.68 3.88 6.97
CA ALA A 27 -5.63 3.25 7.79
C ALA A 27 -4.79 2.27 6.96
N ARG A 28 -5.37 1.10 6.62
CA ARG A 28 -4.71 0.06 5.83
C ARG A 28 -4.21 0.53 4.44
N PRO A 29 -4.85 1.49 3.73
CA PRO A 29 -4.30 2.04 2.50
C PRO A 29 -2.89 2.62 2.67
N PHE A 30 -2.58 3.28 3.79
CA PHE A 30 -1.22 3.79 4.05
C PHE A 30 -0.19 2.71 4.34
N LEU A 31 -0.61 1.54 4.85
CA LEU A 31 0.28 0.38 4.95
C LEU A 31 0.58 -0.19 3.55
N ALA A 32 -0.40 -0.20 2.65
CA ALA A 32 -0.22 -0.69 1.29
C ALA A 32 0.59 0.28 0.43
N ASP A 33 0.35 1.58 0.56
CA ASP A 33 1.05 2.62 -0.17
C ASP A 33 1.19 3.90 0.68
N ALA A 34 2.41 4.22 1.10
CA ALA A 34 2.70 5.44 1.83
C ALA A 34 2.56 6.70 0.95
N GLU A 35 2.61 6.55 -0.37
CA GLU A 35 2.53 7.63 -1.36
C GLU A 35 1.13 7.79 -1.96
N ILE A 36 0.09 7.14 -1.39
CA ILE A 36 -1.27 7.15 -1.94
C ILE A 36 -1.79 8.56 -2.26
N LEU A 37 -1.53 9.54 -1.38
CA LEU A 37 -1.96 10.92 -1.57
C LEU A 37 -1.12 11.68 -2.59
N SER A 38 0.21 11.53 -2.56
CA SER A 38 1.09 12.23 -3.52
C SER A 38 0.90 11.69 -4.94
N LYS A 39 0.64 10.39 -5.09
CA LYS A 39 0.27 9.75 -6.36
C LYS A 39 -1.07 10.27 -6.88
N ALA A 40 -2.10 10.28 -6.03
CA ALA A 40 -3.41 10.82 -6.39
C ALA A 40 -3.32 12.27 -6.85
N GLN A 41 -2.63 13.12 -6.08
CA GLN A 41 -2.45 14.54 -6.41
C GLN A 41 -1.68 14.78 -7.71
N SER A 42 -0.75 13.89 -8.06
CA SER A 42 0.07 13.99 -9.29
C SER A 42 -0.54 13.26 -10.50
N GLY A 43 -1.77 12.77 -10.40
CA GLY A 43 -2.44 12.06 -11.50
C GLY A 43 -1.91 10.64 -11.76
N ARG A 44 -1.13 10.07 -10.82
CA ARG A 44 -0.54 8.72 -10.89
C ARG A 44 -1.35 7.71 -10.09
N ALA A 45 -2.67 7.81 -10.13
CA ALA A 45 -3.55 6.95 -9.34
C ALA A 45 -3.44 5.47 -9.75
N ASP A 46 -3.07 5.20 -10.99
CA ASP A 46 -2.78 3.88 -11.55
C ASP A 46 -1.52 3.22 -10.96
N GLU A 47 -0.62 4.00 -10.36
CA GLU A 47 0.57 3.50 -9.65
C GLU A 47 0.31 3.19 -8.17
N ILE A 48 -0.92 3.40 -7.67
CA ILE A 48 -1.26 3.17 -6.27
C ILE A 48 -1.27 1.67 -5.98
N ASN A 49 -0.51 1.26 -4.97
CA ASN A 49 -0.51 -0.11 -4.48
C ASN A 49 -1.73 -0.33 -3.56
N THR A 50 -2.89 -0.59 -4.17
CA THR A 50 -4.18 -0.60 -3.48
C THR A 50 -4.27 -1.66 -2.38
N CYS A 51 -4.74 -1.25 -1.20
CA CYS A 51 -5.08 -2.19 -0.14
C CYS A 51 -6.27 -3.06 -0.53
N ILE A 52 -6.05 -4.37 -0.65
CA ILE A 52 -7.10 -5.35 -0.94
C ILE A 52 -7.92 -5.77 0.30
N GLY A 53 -7.54 -5.27 1.49
CA GLY A 53 -8.18 -5.58 2.78
C GLY A 53 -8.16 -7.07 3.15
N CYS A 54 -7.04 -7.76 2.88
CA CYS A 54 -6.86 -9.18 3.20
C CYS A 54 -6.67 -9.48 4.68
N ASN A 55 -6.27 -8.48 5.50
CA ASN A 55 -6.00 -8.59 6.94
C ASN A 55 -4.80 -9.47 7.38
N GLN A 56 -4.32 -10.35 6.51
CA GLN A 56 -3.28 -11.36 6.78
C GLN A 56 -1.97 -10.83 7.38
N ALA A 57 -1.46 -9.71 6.86
CA ALA A 57 -0.18 -9.16 7.31
C ALA A 57 -0.35 -8.03 8.32
N CYS A 58 -1.54 -7.44 8.41
CA CYS A 58 -1.79 -6.30 9.29
C CYS A 58 -2.51 -6.74 10.56
N LEU A 59 -3.81 -7.02 10.49
CA LEU A 59 -4.63 -7.39 11.64
C LEU A 59 -4.25 -8.76 12.22
N ASP A 60 -4.04 -9.77 11.38
CA ASP A 60 -3.75 -11.12 11.89
C ASP A 60 -2.40 -11.16 12.62
N GLN A 61 -1.40 -10.41 12.15
CA GLN A 61 -0.08 -10.29 12.80
C GLN A 61 -0.19 -9.60 14.17
N ILE A 62 -0.85 -8.43 14.22
CA ILE A 62 -0.94 -7.68 15.48
C ILE A 62 -1.78 -8.40 16.53
N PHE A 63 -2.81 -9.15 16.13
CA PHE A 63 -3.63 -9.95 17.05
C PHE A 63 -2.87 -11.12 17.68
N VAL A 64 -1.79 -11.60 17.06
CA VAL A 64 -0.89 -12.61 17.67
C VAL A 64 0.37 -11.98 18.27
N GLY A 65 0.36 -10.66 18.52
CA GLY A 65 1.47 -9.95 19.16
C GLY A 65 2.72 -9.77 18.28
N LYS A 66 2.58 -9.92 16.97
CA LYS A 66 3.67 -9.68 16.00
C LYS A 66 3.58 -8.27 15.42
N VAL A 67 4.71 -7.80 14.89
CA VAL A 67 4.77 -6.50 14.20
C VAL A 67 3.92 -6.56 12.93
N THR A 68 3.01 -5.59 12.78
CA THR A 68 2.20 -5.37 11.59
C THR A 68 3.07 -5.22 10.34
N SER A 69 2.59 -5.72 9.21
CA SER A 69 3.14 -5.49 7.88
C SER A 69 2.00 -5.37 6.86
N CYS A 70 2.28 -5.50 5.57
CA CYS A 70 1.29 -5.51 4.51
C CYS A 70 1.61 -6.59 3.47
N LEU A 71 0.59 -7.36 3.06
CA LEU A 71 0.73 -8.41 2.05
C LEU A 71 1.24 -7.83 0.72
N VAL A 72 0.73 -6.64 0.37
CA VAL A 72 1.11 -5.98 -0.86
C VAL A 72 2.27 -5.00 -0.69
N ASN A 73 2.76 -4.78 0.53
CA ASN A 73 3.91 -3.92 0.79
C ASN A 73 4.72 -4.48 1.97
N PRO A 74 5.69 -5.38 1.71
CA PRO A 74 6.47 -6.01 2.77
C PRO A 74 7.32 -5.01 3.57
N ARG A 75 7.56 -3.80 3.04
CA ARG A 75 8.32 -2.74 3.72
C ARG A 75 7.50 -2.01 4.78
N ALA A 76 6.18 -2.15 4.79
CA ALA A 76 5.32 -1.50 5.77
C ALA A 76 5.74 -1.86 7.20
N CYS A 77 5.99 -0.83 8.03
CA CYS A 77 6.51 -0.94 9.40
C CYS A 77 7.91 -1.57 9.52
N HIS A 78 8.64 -1.70 8.41
CA HIS A 78 10.00 -2.25 8.32
C HIS A 78 10.94 -1.32 7.52
N GLU A 79 10.56 -0.06 7.31
CA GLU A 79 11.19 0.88 6.39
C GLU A 79 12.67 1.11 6.71
N THR A 80 13.01 1.22 8.00
CA THR A 80 14.37 1.43 8.51
C THR A 80 15.23 0.16 8.45
N LYS A 81 14.60 -1.02 8.45
CA LYS A 81 15.28 -2.32 8.36
C LYS A 81 15.46 -2.78 6.91
N MET A 82 14.65 -2.24 5.99
CA MET A 82 14.65 -2.58 4.56
C MET A 82 14.87 -1.31 3.70
N PRO A 83 16.08 -0.71 3.76
CA PRO A 83 16.43 0.41 2.91
C PRO A 83 16.52 -0.05 1.45
N VAL A 84 15.99 0.77 0.53
CA VAL A 84 16.18 0.57 -0.91
C VAL A 84 17.43 1.32 -1.31
N THR A 85 18.48 0.60 -1.64
CA THR A 85 19.77 1.17 -2.07
C THR A 85 20.08 0.73 -3.50
N PRO A 86 20.83 1.55 -4.26
CA PRO A 86 21.31 1.15 -5.58
C PRO A 86 22.13 -0.13 -5.51
N ALA A 87 22.01 -0.98 -6.53
CA ALA A 87 22.81 -2.19 -6.63
C ALA A 87 24.31 -1.84 -6.76
N VAL A 88 25.14 -2.42 -5.89
CA VAL A 88 26.61 -2.25 -5.92
C VAL A 88 27.20 -2.73 -7.25
N THR A 89 26.60 -3.75 -7.85
CA THR A 89 27.00 -4.26 -9.15
C THR A 89 25.77 -4.66 -9.94
N GLN A 90 25.62 -4.11 -11.15
CA GLN A 90 24.52 -4.44 -12.04
C GLN A 90 24.70 -5.87 -12.58
N LYS A 91 23.59 -6.62 -12.60
CA LYS A 91 23.55 -7.99 -13.11
C LYS A 91 22.37 -8.14 -14.07
N ARG A 92 22.49 -9.04 -15.03
CA ARG A 92 21.37 -9.45 -15.89
C ARG A 92 20.57 -10.51 -15.15
N LEU A 93 19.30 -10.23 -14.89
CA LEU A 93 18.38 -11.09 -14.16
C LEU A 93 17.35 -11.67 -15.13
N ALA A 94 16.97 -12.93 -14.93
CA ALA A 94 15.86 -13.57 -15.61
C ALA A 94 14.83 -14.01 -14.56
N VAL A 95 13.57 -13.60 -14.73
CA VAL A 95 12.46 -14.01 -13.87
C VAL A 95 11.57 -14.96 -14.68
N VAL A 96 11.47 -16.21 -14.23
CA VAL A 96 10.61 -17.22 -14.86
C VAL A 96 9.32 -17.35 -14.05
N GLY A 97 8.21 -16.88 -14.63
CA GLY A 97 6.89 -16.88 -14.00
C GLY A 97 6.44 -15.47 -13.59
N ALA A 98 5.19 -15.14 -13.93
CA ALA A 98 4.59 -13.81 -13.72
C ALA A 98 3.65 -13.75 -12.50
N GLY A 99 3.81 -14.67 -11.54
CA GLY A 99 3.00 -14.68 -10.31
C GLY A 99 3.35 -13.54 -9.35
N PRO A 100 2.63 -13.43 -8.20
CA PRO A 100 2.82 -12.38 -7.21
C PRO A 100 4.28 -12.12 -6.77
N PRO A 101 5.13 -13.14 -6.56
CA PRO A 101 6.53 -12.92 -6.24
C PRO A 101 7.34 -12.37 -7.42
N GLY A 102 7.04 -12.82 -8.64
CA GLY A 102 7.80 -12.48 -9.85
C GLY A 102 7.59 -11.05 -10.32
N TRP A 103 6.36 -10.52 -10.25
CA TRP A 103 6.10 -9.14 -10.67
C TRP A 103 6.75 -8.10 -9.76
N ARG A 104 6.98 -8.44 -8.48
CA ARG A 104 7.59 -7.55 -7.48
C ARG A 104 9.12 -7.45 -7.58
N LEU A 105 9.75 -8.21 -8.48
CA LEU A 105 11.19 -8.17 -8.73
C LEU A 105 11.57 -7.20 -9.86
N ARG A 106 10.63 -6.37 -10.32
CA ARG A 106 10.88 -5.30 -11.29
C ARG A 106 11.47 -4.07 -10.63
#